data_AF-A0A815TT02-F1
#
_entry.id   AF-A0A815TT02-F1
#
_cell.length_a   1.000
_cell.length_b   1.000
_cell.length_c   1.000
_cell.angle_alpha   90.00
_cell.angle_beta   90.00
_cell.angle_gamma   90.00
#
_symmetry.space_group_name_H-M   'P 1'
#
loop_
_entity.id
_entity.type
_entity.pdbx_description
1 polymer ?
#
loop_
_entity_poly.entity_id
_entity_poly.type
_entity_poly.pdbx_seq_one_letter_code
_entity_poly.pdbx_strand_id
1 'polypeptide(L)'
;MSNSISNTKLLMKNFLEPDDITILPQHHLKPRQTNLIPAICFYNGSFVPIHGGHINLLEETKNYINNLGTHEFLGAYISPSHSGYISKKLNSEELIGAGHRLAMIYIAIEHIQWIMVDLFEMFQPYNTKLNITMKYFISRVHSQLPYGKEIDIFWLRGEDALTHKKSPDNIIELGFNTIYIMNRVSNENLISQYKSIEDYHNTRWEEIRSLSPFSEKFHIIKTKYMDLSSSCIRACAKNIATTREQLQSCVQIDKVTNYIIEHQLWNTRGDILSRRMPSLSIFPNDINDLTSELLSYMLSIYSNSSIQVQSFLFEQVGVGTGWNGSIYRLYHIEYSSDSINSLPRSLILKLSTEIPKCYYVDRHPECPNKSLLLLEDLSINYYPLGKKESIEDSTIFLLINSIGCLHAEFFNYPLLKKDLFNWLPTLNSTVKHYHYEYSLKINDKEFMQLLESRVSSKAFIYAKLLVTNIPNIFQKLTDQYYTLSHGDFSINNIYMRRNQSYRLVIFDWQTCCRANGLIDVVFLLRLFDNDQARLPEPQVLELYHRILVKYGVLNYDLSSIRHDYYTLALPFMFVLLSSLKPLKDSKFNRIIMILEDIVNYQNNIDKHEQ
;
A
#
# COMPACT_ATOMS: atom_id res chain seq x y z
N MET A 1 19.80 23.43 38.00
CA MET A 1 18.49 22.77 37.87
C MET A 1 18.10 22.87 36.39
N SER A 2 18.61 22.02 35.51
CA SER A 2 18.23 20.61 35.28
C SER A 2 16.88 20.43 34.58
N ASN A 3 16.98 20.10 33.28
CA ASN A 3 16.27 19.03 32.58
C ASN A 3 14.74 18.96 32.63
N SER A 4 14.10 19.24 31.49
CA SER A 4 12.90 18.47 31.06
C SER A 4 12.50 18.56 29.57
N ILE A 5 13.27 19.18 28.66
CA ILE A 5 12.77 19.43 27.29
C ILE A 5 13.21 18.39 26.21
N SER A 6 14.02 17.37 26.51
CA SER A 6 14.66 16.58 25.42
C SER A 6 14.19 15.14 25.14
N ASN A 7 13.07 14.62 25.67
CA ASN A 7 12.79 13.18 25.56
C ASN A 7 11.55 12.74 24.74
N THR A 8 10.91 13.61 23.98
CA THR A 8 9.76 13.21 23.13
C THR A 8 9.96 13.42 21.63
N LYS A 9 11.16 13.81 21.18
CA LYS A 9 11.47 14.03 19.75
C LYS A 9 12.16 12.86 19.02
N LEU A 10 12.34 11.70 19.67
CA LEU A 10 13.08 10.57 19.07
C LEU A 10 12.23 9.36 18.65
N LEU A 11 10.90 9.40 18.81
CA LEU A 11 10.02 8.31 18.38
C LEU A 11 9.13 8.80 17.23
N MET A 12 9.33 8.19 16.05
CA MET A 12 8.74 8.50 14.74
C MET A 12 9.40 9.64 13.94
N LYS A 13 10.62 9.38 13.47
CA LYS A 13 11.10 9.91 12.19
C LYS A 13 10.21 9.27 11.10
N ASN A 14 9.19 9.98 10.66
CA ASN A 14 8.26 9.51 9.64
C ASN A 14 8.95 9.55 8.26
N PHE A 15 8.99 8.38 7.61
CA PHE A 15 9.56 8.06 6.29
C PHE A 15 11.09 7.90 6.22
N LEU A 16 11.51 6.77 5.62
CA LEU A 16 12.88 6.56 5.14
C LEU A 16 13.03 7.34 3.83
N GLU A 17 13.87 8.36 3.82
CA GLU A 17 14.34 9.01 2.60
C GLU A 17 15.21 7.99 1.81
N PRO A 18 15.30 8.06 0.47
CA PRO A 18 16.21 7.21 -0.31
C PRO A 18 17.67 7.24 0.16
N ASP A 19 18.09 8.33 0.81
CA ASP A 19 19.41 8.48 1.40
C ASP A 19 19.58 7.74 2.75
N ASP A 20 18.49 7.44 3.47
CA ASP A 20 18.51 6.78 4.79
C ASP A 20 19.01 5.31 4.73
N ILE A 21 18.98 4.65 3.56
CA ILE A 21 19.57 3.31 3.38
C ILE A 21 21.09 3.35 3.14
N THR A 22 21.62 4.48 2.68
CA THR A 22 23.05 4.65 2.38
C THR A 22 23.86 5.09 3.61
N ILE A 23 23.18 5.73 4.57
CA ILE A 23 23.76 6.20 5.82
C ILE A 23 23.77 5.06 6.84
N LEU A 24 24.93 4.83 7.46
CA LEU A 24 25.07 3.92 8.59
C LEU A 24 24.67 4.67 9.88
N PRO A 25 23.65 4.21 10.63
CA PRO A 25 23.19 4.91 11.82
C PRO A 25 24.28 5.00 12.90
N GLN A 26 24.36 6.13 13.61
CA GLN A 26 25.41 6.34 14.64
C GLN A 26 24.85 6.76 16.01
N HIS A 27 23.53 6.88 16.13
CA HIS A 27 22.85 7.50 17.28
C HIS A 27 23.03 6.76 18.62
N HIS A 28 23.40 5.48 18.58
CA HIS A 28 23.73 4.67 19.76
C HIS A 28 25.17 4.16 19.76
N LEU A 29 26.02 4.64 18.85
CA LEU A 29 27.44 4.29 18.81
C LEU A 29 28.15 5.02 19.96
N LYS A 30 28.81 4.27 20.84
CA LYS A 30 29.59 4.85 21.93
C LYS A 30 30.89 5.45 21.38
N PRO A 31 31.32 6.63 21.89
CA PRO A 31 32.64 7.13 21.60
C PRO A 31 33.70 6.22 22.24
N ARG A 32 34.83 6.05 21.56
CA ARG A 32 36.01 5.36 22.10
C ARG A 32 36.55 6.13 23.30
N GLN A 33 36.79 5.43 24.41
CA GLN A 33 37.27 5.99 25.68
C GLN A 33 38.67 5.50 26.05
N THR A 34 39.14 4.43 25.44
CA THR A 34 40.42 3.77 25.77
C THR A 34 41.33 3.68 24.55
N ASN A 35 42.59 3.27 24.77
CA ASN A 35 43.53 2.97 23.70
C ASN A 35 43.33 1.56 23.10
N LEU A 36 42.34 0.79 23.55
CA LEU A 36 42.02 -0.53 22.98
C LEU A 36 41.46 -0.40 21.56
N ILE A 37 41.46 -1.50 20.80
CA ILE A 37 40.97 -1.52 19.42
C ILE A 37 39.45 -1.34 19.43
N PRO A 38 38.88 -0.31 18.76
CA PRO A 38 37.45 -0.13 18.73
C PRO A 38 36.78 -1.28 17.98
N ALA A 39 35.67 -1.80 18.51
CA ALA A 39 34.99 -2.95 17.95
C ALA A 39 33.49 -2.70 17.81
N ILE A 40 32.91 -3.17 16.70
CA ILE A 40 31.45 -3.20 16.50
C ILE A 40 31.00 -4.62 16.16
N CYS A 41 29.74 -4.93 16.48
CA CYS A 41 29.12 -6.19 16.09
C CYS A 41 28.18 -5.98 14.89
N PHE A 42 28.28 -6.85 13.89
CA PHE A 42 27.33 -6.96 12.78
C PHE A 42 26.52 -8.24 12.93
N TYR A 43 25.20 -8.12 13.03
CA TYR A 43 24.31 -9.25 13.22
C TYR A 43 23.18 -9.27 12.18
N ASN A 44 23.32 -10.14 11.19
CA ASN A 44 22.31 -10.29 10.13
C ASN A 44 21.42 -11.51 10.36
N GLY A 45 20.16 -11.40 9.94
CA GLY A 45 19.20 -12.47 10.14
C GLY A 45 17.83 -12.17 9.57
N SER A 46 16.98 -13.19 9.52
CA SER A 46 15.61 -13.04 9.01
C SER A 46 14.71 -12.27 10.00
N PHE A 47 14.90 -12.50 11.31
CA PHE A 47 14.13 -11.91 12.41
C PHE A 47 12.61 -12.03 12.22
N VAL A 48 12.13 -13.29 12.14
CA VAL A 48 10.74 -13.64 11.81
C VAL A 48 10.08 -14.48 12.91
N PRO A 49 9.83 -13.94 14.12
CA PRO A 49 10.17 -12.59 14.60
C PRO A 49 11.56 -12.54 15.27
N ILE A 50 11.99 -11.33 15.65
CA ILE A 50 13.01 -11.13 16.69
C ILE A 50 12.47 -11.63 18.05
N HIS A 51 13.35 -12.02 18.98
CA HIS A 51 12.99 -12.61 20.27
C HIS A 51 14.14 -12.50 21.27
N GLY A 52 13.89 -12.83 22.55
CA GLY A 52 14.87 -12.69 23.64
C GLY A 52 16.21 -13.39 23.38
N GLY A 53 16.18 -14.59 22.79
CA GLY A 53 17.41 -15.28 22.36
C GLY A 53 18.30 -14.45 21.42
N HIS A 54 17.75 -13.66 20.49
CA HIS A 54 18.55 -12.77 19.63
C HIS A 54 19.21 -11.63 20.43
N ILE A 55 18.49 -11.07 21.41
CA ILE A 55 19.01 -10.02 22.29
C ILE A 55 20.13 -10.57 23.17
N ASN A 56 19.94 -11.77 23.72
CA ASN A 56 20.98 -12.43 24.52
C ASN A 56 22.23 -12.72 23.69
N LEU A 57 22.11 -13.16 22.43
CA LEU A 57 23.27 -13.35 21.55
C LEU A 57 24.11 -12.06 21.40
N LEU A 58 23.43 -10.92 21.28
CA LEU A 58 24.09 -9.61 21.21
C LEU A 58 24.76 -9.23 22.55
N GLU A 59 24.10 -9.48 23.69
CA GLU A 59 24.69 -9.21 25.02
C GLU A 59 25.92 -10.09 25.30
N GLU A 60 25.85 -11.38 25.00
CA GLU A 60 26.98 -12.31 25.15
C GLU A 60 28.17 -11.91 24.26
N THR A 61 27.88 -11.46 23.03
CA THR A 61 28.90 -10.92 22.12
C THR A 61 29.58 -9.69 22.69
N LYS A 62 28.79 -8.74 23.20
CA LYS A 62 29.31 -7.52 23.83
C LYS A 62 30.17 -7.84 25.06
N ASN A 63 29.73 -8.76 25.91
CA ASN A 63 30.49 -9.19 27.09
C ASN A 63 31.80 -9.86 26.67
N TYR A 64 31.77 -10.73 25.67
CA TYR A 64 32.96 -11.39 25.14
C TYR A 64 33.97 -10.39 24.59
N ILE A 65 33.56 -9.45 23.73
CA ILE A 65 34.45 -8.45 23.12
C ILE A 65 35.12 -7.60 24.21
N ASN A 66 34.39 -7.15 25.23
CA ASN A 66 34.97 -6.39 26.34
C ASN A 66 35.94 -7.24 27.19
N ASN A 67 35.70 -8.54 27.31
CA ASN A 67 36.55 -9.45 28.09
C ASN A 67 37.80 -9.93 27.33
N LEU A 68 37.92 -9.66 26.02
CA LEU A 68 39.15 -9.95 25.27
C LEU A 68 40.36 -9.17 25.82
N GLY A 69 40.13 -8.00 26.45
CA GLY A 69 41.18 -7.12 26.94
C GLY A 69 41.95 -6.37 25.85
N THR A 70 41.71 -6.70 24.58
CA THR A 70 42.31 -6.04 23.40
C THR A 70 41.36 -5.06 22.71
N HIS A 71 40.05 -5.21 22.92
CA HIS A 71 39.01 -4.47 22.20
C HIS A 71 38.10 -3.66 23.14
N GLU A 72 37.62 -2.53 22.63
CA GLU A 72 36.58 -1.71 23.27
C GLU A 72 35.30 -1.78 22.43
N PHE A 73 34.22 -2.30 23.00
CA PHE A 73 32.95 -2.45 22.29
C PHE A 73 32.19 -1.11 22.16
N LEU A 74 32.02 -0.64 20.93
CA LEU A 74 31.36 0.64 20.64
C LEU A 74 29.85 0.50 20.37
N GLY A 75 29.38 -0.62 19.81
CA GLY A 75 27.98 -0.82 19.49
C GLY A 75 27.72 -2.01 18.56
N ALA A 76 26.44 -2.27 18.27
CA ALA A 76 26.03 -3.34 17.36
C ALA A 76 25.03 -2.85 16.29
N TYR A 77 25.05 -3.53 15.16
CA TYR A 77 24.12 -3.33 14.05
C TYR A 77 23.34 -4.62 13.77
N ILE A 78 22.03 -4.56 13.94
CA ILE A 78 21.10 -5.57 13.44
C ILE A 78 20.84 -5.26 11.96
N SER A 79 21.14 -6.20 11.06
CA SER A 79 20.90 -6.10 9.62
C SER A 79 19.80 -7.07 9.20
N PRO A 80 18.53 -6.63 9.10
CA PRO A 80 17.44 -7.52 8.73
C PRO A 80 17.53 -7.94 7.27
N SER A 81 17.36 -9.23 7.00
CA SER A 81 17.47 -9.73 5.63
C SER A 81 16.37 -9.24 4.69
N HIS A 82 16.73 -9.17 3.40
CA HIS A 82 15.82 -8.84 2.31
C HIS A 82 14.68 -9.87 2.22
N SER A 83 13.46 -9.42 1.92
CA SER A 83 12.27 -10.28 1.84
C SER A 83 12.42 -11.42 0.82
N GLY A 84 13.15 -11.18 -0.28
CA GLY A 84 13.47 -12.19 -1.30
C GLY A 84 14.49 -13.27 -0.88
N TYR A 85 15.24 -13.09 0.21
CA TYR A 85 16.00 -14.18 0.86
C TYR A 85 15.07 -15.00 1.75
N ILE A 86 14.24 -14.32 2.53
CA ILE A 86 13.32 -14.93 3.49
C ILE A 86 12.27 -15.80 2.78
N SER A 87 11.76 -15.36 1.63
CA SER A 87 10.81 -16.13 0.82
C SER A 87 11.34 -17.47 0.29
N LYS A 88 12.67 -17.65 0.26
CA LYS A 88 13.32 -18.92 -0.08
C LYS A 88 13.52 -19.83 1.13
N LYS A 89 13.50 -19.26 2.34
CA LYS A 89 13.78 -19.94 3.61
C LYS A 89 12.51 -20.39 4.33
N LEU A 90 11.44 -19.62 4.20
CA LEU A 90 10.18 -19.82 4.93
C LEU A 90 9.04 -20.12 3.94
N ASN A 91 8.09 -20.94 4.39
CA ASN A 91 6.85 -21.19 3.66
C ASN A 91 5.98 -19.91 3.64
N SER A 92 5.07 -19.79 2.68
CA SER A 92 4.23 -18.59 2.50
C SER A 92 3.44 -18.19 3.75
N GLU A 93 2.96 -19.16 4.53
CA GLU A 93 2.21 -18.96 5.79
C GLU A 93 3.08 -18.44 6.94
N GLU A 94 4.40 -18.47 6.79
CA GLU A 94 5.36 -17.99 7.79
C GLU A 94 5.92 -16.61 7.42
N LEU A 95 5.68 -16.15 6.20
CA LEU A 95 6.15 -14.86 5.71
C LEU A 95 5.32 -13.73 6.32
N ILE A 96 6.02 -12.71 6.81
CA ILE A 96 5.45 -11.44 7.21
C ILE A 96 6.20 -10.31 6.49
N GLY A 97 5.50 -9.21 6.25
CA GLY A 97 6.06 -8.04 5.57
C GLY A 97 7.30 -7.48 6.29
N ALA A 98 8.17 -6.81 5.52
CA ALA A 98 9.35 -6.13 6.06
C ALA A 98 8.98 -5.12 7.17
N GLY A 99 7.84 -4.43 7.03
CA GLY A 99 7.32 -3.50 8.04
C GLY A 99 7.07 -4.16 9.41
N HIS A 100 6.45 -5.35 9.45
CA HIS A 100 6.22 -6.07 10.71
C HIS A 100 7.53 -6.50 11.38
N ARG A 101 8.48 -7.02 10.59
CA ARG A 101 9.81 -7.41 11.10
C ARG A 101 10.51 -6.20 11.68
N LEU A 102 10.51 -5.09 10.96
CA LEU A 102 11.16 -3.85 11.38
C LEU A 102 10.53 -3.27 12.65
N ALA A 103 9.19 -3.23 12.72
CA ALA A 103 8.47 -2.77 13.91
C ALA A 103 8.83 -3.62 15.13
N MET A 104 8.80 -4.95 15.01
CA MET A 104 9.19 -5.84 16.12
C MET A 104 10.65 -5.67 16.52
N ILE A 105 11.58 -5.43 15.58
CA ILE A 105 12.98 -5.14 15.88
C ILE A 105 13.10 -3.85 16.69
N TYR A 106 12.49 -2.75 16.24
CA TYR A 106 12.54 -1.49 16.98
C TYR A 106 11.91 -1.59 18.37
N ILE A 107 10.77 -2.27 18.48
CA ILE A 107 10.11 -2.53 19.76
C ILE A 107 11.00 -3.38 20.68
N ALA A 108 11.72 -4.37 20.15
CA ALA A 108 12.60 -5.24 20.92
C ALA A 108 13.83 -4.50 21.46
N ILE A 109 14.34 -3.50 20.75
CA ILE A 109 15.57 -2.78 21.11
C ILE A 109 15.33 -1.39 21.69
N GLU A 110 14.08 -0.96 21.87
CA GLU A 110 13.70 0.40 22.29
C GLU A 110 14.47 0.88 23.54
N HIS A 111 14.73 -0.02 24.50
CA HIS A 111 15.45 0.28 25.74
C HIS A 111 16.96 0.05 25.67
N ILE A 112 17.48 -0.42 24.53
CA ILE A 112 18.87 -0.85 24.37
C ILE A 112 19.68 0.19 23.60
N GLN A 113 20.32 1.08 24.35
CA GLN A 113 21.00 2.29 23.84
C GLN A 113 22.41 2.04 23.23
N TRP A 114 22.66 0.84 22.70
CA TRP A 114 23.92 0.49 22.03
C TRP A 114 23.72 -0.38 20.78
N ILE A 115 22.46 -0.67 20.42
CA ILE A 115 22.08 -1.43 19.22
C ILE A 115 21.44 -0.47 18.23
N MET A 116 21.80 -0.60 16.96
CA MET A 116 21.26 0.14 15.83
C MET A 116 20.71 -0.84 14.78
N VAL A 117 19.85 -0.36 13.88
CA VAL A 117 19.31 -1.17 12.78
C VAL A 117 19.89 -0.68 11.45
N ASP A 118 20.67 -1.53 10.77
CA ASP A 118 21.13 -1.28 9.41
C ASP A 118 20.10 -1.77 8.40
N LEU A 119 19.46 -0.83 7.72
CA LEU A 119 18.34 -1.08 6.80
C LEU A 119 18.79 -1.40 5.38
N PHE A 120 20.10 -1.32 5.10
CA PHE A 120 20.65 -1.47 3.76
C PHE A 120 20.23 -2.80 3.10
N GLU A 121 20.41 -3.94 3.77
CA GLU A 121 20.06 -5.26 3.21
C GLU A 121 18.54 -5.38 2.97
N MET A 122 17.74 -4.92 3.93
CA MET A 122 16.29 -5.09 3.96
C MET A 122 15.60 -4.41 2.76
N PHE A 123 16.09 -3.23 2.36
CA PHE A 123 15.47 -2.38 1.34
C PHE A 123 16.28 -2.28 0.03
N GLN A 124 17.24 -3.18 -0.21
CA GLN A 124 17.79 -3.31 -1.56
C GLN A 124 16.66 -3.61 -2.56
N PRO A 125 16.72 -3.07 -3.80
CA PRO A 125 15.71 -3.37 -4.83
C PRO A 125 15.57 -4.86 -5.15
N TYR A 126 16.64 -5.63 -4.94
CA TYR A 126 16.69 -7.07 -5.18
C TYR A 126 17.44 -7.80 -4.06
N ASN A 127 17.18 -9.10 -3.93
CA ASN A 127 17.90 -9.96 -2.99
C ASN A 127 19.40 -9.96 -3.28
N THR A 128 20.16 -9.31 -2.41
CA THR A 128 21.60 -9.11 -2.55
C THR A 128 22.36 -10.24 -1.83
N LYS A 129 23.45 -10.72 -2.44
CA LYS A 129 24.28 -11.76 -1.82
C LYS A 129 24.93 -11.21 -0.54
N LEU A 130 25.00 -12.04 0.50
CA LEU A 130 25.54 -11.65 1.81
C LEU A 130 26.94 -11.02 1.73
N ASN A 131 27.82 -11.57 0.89
CA ASN A 131 29.17 -11.01 0.72
C ASN A 131 29.18 -9.58 0.15
N ILE A 132 28.18 -9.22 -0.68
CA ILE A 132 28.02 -7.86 -1.18
C ILE A 132 27.52 -6.97 -0.05
N THR A 133 26.49 -7.38 0.69
CA THR A 133 25.99 -6.65 1.86
C THR A 133 27.12 -6.35 2.86
N MET A 134 27.93 -7.35 3.18
CA MET A 134 29.04 -7.22 4.12
C MET A 134 30.16 -6.31 3.57
N LYS A 135 30.48 -6.38 2.27
CA LYS A 135 31.40 -5.42 1.62
C LYS A 135 30.91 -3.97 1.74
N TYR A 136 29.64 -3.73 1.48
CA TYR A 136 29.03 -2.41 1.61
C TYR A 136 28.98 -1.94 3.07
N PHE A 137 28.73 -2.84 4.01
CA PHE A 137 28.79 -2.53 5.44
C PHE A 137 30.19 -2.06 5.85
N ILE A 138 31.25 -2.80 5.50
CA ILE A 138 32.65 -2.38 5.75
C ILE A 138 32.93 -1.00 5.13
N SER A 139 32.54 -0.82 3.86
CA SER A 139 32.76 0.45 3.16
C SER A 139 32.13 1.63 3.92
N ARG A 140 30.89 1.46 4.40
CA ARG A 140 30.20 2.48 5.21
C ARG A 140 30.83 2.67 6.59
N VAL A 141 31.27 1.60 7.25
CA VAL A 141 32.01 1.70 8.53
C VAL A 141 33.28 2.53 8.35
N HIS A 142 34.10 2.18 7.36
CA HIS A 142 35.37 2.86 7.08
C HIS A 142 35.22 4.32 6.68
N SER A 143 34.13 4.68 5.98
CA SER A 143 33.93 6.02 5.43
C SER A 143 33.10 6.93 6.32
N GLN A 144 32.19 6.38 7.14
CA GLN A 144 31.18 7.18 7.86
C GLN A 144 31.40 7.18 9.37
N LEU A 145 32.04 6.16 9.96
CA LEU A 145 32.26 6.11 11.41
C LEU A 145 33.59 6.77 11.81
N PRO A 146 33.64 7.40 13.00
CA PRO A 146 34.90 7.86 13.58
C PRO A 146 35.89 6.71 13.72
N TYR A 147 37.15 6.92 13.28
CA TYR A 147 38.20 5.90 13.28
C TYR A 147 37.82 4.63 12.51
N GLY A 148 36.93 4.73 11.51
CA GLY A 148 36.33 3.57 10.85
C GLY A 148 37.32 2.51 10.34
N LYS A 149 38.51 2.92 9.87
CA LYS A 149 39.58 2.01 9.41
C LYS A 149 40.28 1.24 10.54
N GLU A 150 40.17 1.71 11.77
CA GLU A 150 40.70 1.07 12.99
C GLU A 150 39.66 0.18 13.66
N ILE A 151 38.41 0.19 13.20
CA ILE A 151 37.31 -0.57 13.81
C ILE A 151 37.37 -2.03 13.35
N ASP A 152 37.52 -2.93 14.31
CA ASP A 152 37.33 -4.36 14.09
C ASP A 152 35.84 -4.70 14.08
N ILE A 153 35.41 -5.45 13.05
CA ILE A 153 34.01 -5.82 12.87
C ILE A 153 33.83 -7.28 13.22
N PHE A 154 33.01 -7.55 14.23
CA PHE A 154 32.65 -8.89 14.68
C PHE A 154 31.32 -9.33 14.08
N TRP A 155 31.35 -10.32 13.18
CA TRP A 155 30.17 -10.93 12.59
C TRP A 155 29.58 -12.00 13.52
N LEU A 156 28.40 -11.72 14.08
CA LEU A 156 27.71 -12.61 15.01
C LEU A 156 26.88 -13.67 14.30
N ARG A 157 27.05 -14.93 14.71
CA ARG A 157 26.28 -16.08 14.22
C ARG A 157 25.85 -17.00 15.39
N GLY A 158 24.69 -17.62 15.22
CA GLY A 158 24.23 -18.70 16.11
C GLY A 158 24.90 -20.04 15.80
N GLU A 159 24.70 -21.03 16.66
CA GLU A 159 25.25 -22.38 16.53
C GLU A 159 24.86 -23.10 15.22
N ASP A 160 23.67 -22.82 14.69
CA ASP A 160 23.15 -23.40 13.43
C ASP A 160 24.08 -23.15 12.24
N ALA A 161 24.82 -22.04 12.28
CA ALA A 161 25.84 -21.70 11.29
C ALA A 161 26.96 -22.74 11.20
N LEU A 162 27.27 -23.47 12.28
CA LEU A 162 28.33 -24.47 12.31
C LEU A 162 28.01 -25.68 11.43
N THR A 163 26.74 -25.97 11.18
CA THR A 163 26.32 -27.13 10.36
C THR A 163 26.59 -26.98 8.87
N HIS A 164 26.87 -25.76 8.40
CA HIS A 164 27.13 -25.52 6.98
C HIS A 164 28.57 -25.93 6.62
N LYS A 165 28.70 -26.88 5.68
CA LYS A 165 30.01 -27.40 5.20
C LYS A 165 30.85 -26.37 4.44
N LYS A 166 30.24 -25.29 3.92
CA LYS A 166 30.96 -24.23 3.20
C LYS A 166 31.56 -23.25 4.21
N SER A 167 32.88 -23.15 4.20
CA SER A 167 33.63 -22.24 5.08
C SER A 167 33.26 -20.77 4.82
N PRO A 168 33.23 -19.91 5.85
CA PRO A 168 33.08 -18.46 5.71
C PRO A 168 34.33 -17.74 5.14
N ASP A 169 35.28 -18.44 4.51
CA ASP A 169 36.58 -17.90 4.05
C ASP A 169 36.45 -16.56 3.33
N ASN A 170 35.53 -16.46 2.36
CA ASN A 170 35.30 -15.24 1.57
C ASN A 170 34.86 -14.02 2.39
N ILE A 171 34.33 -14.20 3.61
CA ILE A 171 33.94 -13.12 4.53
C ILE A 171 35.10 -12.74 5.43
N ILE A 172 35.92 -13.70 5.83
CA ILE A 172 37.13 -13.48 6.63
C ILE A 172 38.19 -12.74 5.81
N GLU A 173 38.27 -13.04 4.51
CA GLU A 173 39.05 -12.27 3.53
C GLU A 173 38.60 -10.80 3.45
N LEU A 174 37.37 -10.48 3.84
CA LEU A 174 36.91 -9.08 3.94
C LEU A 174 37.34 -8.40 5.24
N GLY A 175 37.93 -9.14 6.18
CA GLY A 175 38.47 -8.61 7.43
C GLY A 175 37.63 -8.86 8.68
N PHE A 176 36.46 -9.50 8.59
CA PHE A 176 35.62 -9.76 9.76
C PHE A 176 36.23 -10.77 10.74
N ASN A 177 36.05 -10.50 12.03
CA ASN A 177 36.15 -11.50 13.09
C ASN A 177 34.80 -12.24 13.19
N THR A 178 34.76 -13.56 13.08
CA THR A 178 33.51 -14.32 13.12
C THR A 178 33.26 -14.92 14.50
N ILE A 179 32.13 -14.59 15.11
CA ILE A 179 31.69 -15.12 16.41
C ILE A 179 30.61 -16.17 16.21
N TYR A 180 30.80 -17.33 16.82
CA TYR A 180 29.79 -18.39 16.96
C TYR A 180 29.38 -18.51 18.42
N ILE A 181 28.08 -18.36 18.69
CA ILE A 181 27.55 -18.60 20.03
C ILE A 181 26.82 -19.94 20.06
N MET A 182 27.27 -20.79 20.98
CA MET A 182 26.70 -22.11 21.27
C MET A 182 25.71 -21.96 22.41
N ASN A 183 24.43 -22.10 22.09
CA ASN A 183 23.33 -21.92 23.04
C ASN A 183 22.14 -22.86 22.79
N ARG A 184 22.27 -23.85 21.89
CA ARG A 184 21.22 -24.82 21.56
C ARG A 184 21.68 -26.26 21.82
N VAL A 185 20.72 -27.17 21.94
CA VAL A 185 20.99 -28.62 21.87
C VAL A 185 21.07 -28.93 20.39
N SER A 186 22.23 -29.40 19.93
CA SER A 186 22.42 -29.84 18.55
C SER A 186 21.40 -30.94 18.25
N ASN A 187 20.87 -30.99 17.03
CA ASN A 187 19.90 -32.00 16.59
C ASN A 187 20.35 -33.41 17.03
N GLU A 188 19.53 -34.17 17.77
CA GLU A 188 19.91 -35.50 18.29
C GLU A 188 20.46 -36.44 17.20
N ASN A 189 19.95 -36.29 15.96
CA ASN A 189 20.43 -37.02 14.79
C ASN A 189 21.88 -36.70 14.38
N LEU A 190 22.38 -35.48 14.64
CA LEU A 190 23.77 -35.08 14.40
C LEU A 190 24.71 -35.54 15.53
N ILE A 191 24.20 -35.60 16.77
CA ILE A 191 24.98 -36.02 17.95
C ILE A 191 25.25 -37.53 17.94
N SER A 192 24.41 -38.33 17.28
CA SER A 192 24.59 -39.80 17.20
C SER A 192 25.94 -40.25 16.62
N GLN A 193 26.66 -39.35 15.94
CA GLN A 193 28.00 -39.59 15.36
C GLN A 193 29.15 -39.12 16.27
N TYR A 194 28.87 -38.48 17.41
CA TYR A 194 29.86 -37.90 18.33
C TYR A 194 29.64 -38.38 19.77
N LYS A 195 30.67 -38.36 20.61
CA LYS A 195 30.57 -38.91 21.98
C LYS A 195 29.73 -38.05 22.92
N SER A 196 29.63 -36.74 22.64
CA SER A 196 28.85 -35.76 23.40
C SER A 196 28.65 -34.49 22.56
N ILE A 197 27.77 -33.59 23.02
CA ILE A 197 27.61 -32.24 22.43
C ILE A 197 28.93 -31.46 22.48
N GLU A 198 29.64 -31.58 23.60
CA GLU A 198 30.96 -30.96 23.80
C GLU A 198 31.99 -31.48 22.79
N ASP A 199 31.96 -32.79 22.50
CA ASP A 199 32.81 -33.46 21.50
C ASP A 199 32.47 -33.01 20.07
N TYR A 200 31.18 -32.86 19.76
CA TYR A 200 30.72 -32.29 18.48
C TYR A 200 31.22 -30.85 18.30
N HIS A 201 31.02 -29.99 19.30
CA HIS A 201 31.45 -28.59 19.27
C HIS A 201 32.96 -28.46 19.11
N ASN A 202 33.74 -29.23 19.86
CA ASN A 202 35.20 -29.20 19.79
C ASN A 202 35.69 -29.75 18.43
N THR A 203 35.13 -30.85 17.94
CA THR A 203 35.53 -31.42 16.63
C THR A 203 35.19 -30.45 15.51
N ARG A 204 33.98 -29.89 15.50
CA ARG A 204 33.55 -28.95 14.46
C ARG A 204 34.34 -27.65 14.50
N TRP A 205 34.76 -27.24 15.69
CA TRP A 205 35.64 -26.09 15.87
C TRP A 205 37.02 -26.30 15.26
N GLU A 206 37.65 -27.44 15.54
CA GLU A 206 38.94 -27.80 14.95
C GLU A 206 38.87 -27.91 13.42
N GLU A 207 37.77 -28.46 12.88
CA GLU A 207 37.52 -28.46 11.44
C GLU A 207 37.47 -27.03 10.86
N ILE A 208 36.72 -26.12 11.48
CA ILE A 208 36.60 -24.75 10.98
C ILE A 208 37.95 -24.01 11.04
N ARG A 209 38.72 -24.20 12.11
CA ARG A 209 40.05 -23.61 12.25
C ARG A 209 41.06 -24.18 11.26
N SER A 210 41.01 -25.48 10.97
CA SER A 210 41.93 -26.10 10.02
C SER A 210 41.64 -25.73 8.56
N LEU A 211 40.43 -25.26 8.25
CA LEU A 211 40.03 -24.84 6.90
C LEU A 211 40.49 -23.42 6.52
N SER A 212 40.96 -22.60 7.47
CA SER A 212 41.31 -21.21 7.22
C SER A 212 42.70 -20.84 7.77
N PRO A 213 43.54 -20.11 7.00
CA PRO A 213 44.82 -19.61 7.49
C PRO A 213 44.68 -18.53 8.57
N PHE A 214 43.47 -18.02 8.82
CA PHE A 214 43.16 -16.94 9.78
C PHE A 214 42.43 -17.45 11.03
N SER A 215 42.95 -18.52 11.64
CA SER A 215 42.32 -19.21 12.78
C SER A 215 42.04 -18.31 14.00
N GLU A 216 42.78 -17.21 14.14
CA GLU A 216 42.67 -16.19 15.19
C GLU A 216 41.41 -15.32 15.07
N LYS A 217 40.84 -15.21 13.86
CA LYS A 217 39.63 -14.42 13.59
C LYS A 217 38.33 -15.16 13.90
N PHE A 218 38.43 -16.38 14.38
CA PHE A 218 37.29 -17.17 14.79
C PHE A 218 37.17 -17.14 16.31
N HIS A 219 35.94 -16.91 16.80
CA HIS A 219 35.63 -16.88 18.21
C HIS A 219 34.44 -17.80 18.51
N ILE A 220 34.55 -18.64 19.54
CA ILE A 220 33.44 -19.43 20.08
C ILE A 220 33.10 -18.92 21.47
N ILE A 221 31.81 -18.75 21.72
CA ILE A 221 31.26 -18.41 23.03
C ILE A 221 30.28 -19.52 23.42
N LYS A 222 30.56 -20.17 24.56
CA LYS A 222 29.66 -21.17 25.17
C LYS A 222 28.81 -20.47 26.22
N THR A 223 27.50 -20.54 26.08
CA THR A 223 26.56 -19.80 26.94
C THR A 223 25.50 -20.74 27.50
N LYS A 224 24.70 -20.25 28.46
CA LYS A 224 23.59 -21.02 29.00
C LYS A 224 22.58 -21.33 27.89
N TYR A 225 22.11 -22.58 27.89
CA TYR A 225 21.12 -23.05 26.93
C TYR A 225 19.84 -22.18 26.91
N MET A 226 19.35 -21.89 25.72
CA MET A 226 18.05 -21.28 25.49
C MET A 226 17.35 -21.94 24.30
N ASP A 227 16.20 -22.55 24.56
CA ASP A 227 15.38 -23.18 23.53
C ASP A 227 14.47 -22.18 22.80
N LEU A 228 15.06 -21.11 22.27
CA LEU A 228 14.32 -20.05 21.60
C LEU A 228 14.70 -20.02 20.12
N SER A 229 13.70 -20.28 19.27
CA SER A 229 13.84 -20.09 17.83
C SER A 229 12.61 -19.37 17.28
N SER A 230 12.84 -18.52 16.28
CA SER A 230 11.76 -17.92 15.51
C SER A 230 10.78 -18.98 14.98
N SER A 231 11.25 -20.19 14.62
CA SER A 231 10.39 -21.28 14.15
C SER A 231 9.47 -21.82 15.26
N CYS A 232 9.97 -22.00 16.48
CA CYS A 232 9.14 -22.39 17.62
C CYS A 232 8.12 -21.32 17.98
N ILE A 233 8.51 -20.03 17.90
CA ILE A 233 7.57 -18.91 18.10
C ILE A 233 6.46 -18.93 17.06
N ARG A 234 6.80 -19.09 15.77
CA ARG A 234 5.81 -19.21 14.70
C ARG A 234 4.91 -20.43 14.93
N ALA A 235 5.46 -21.59 15.30
CA ALA A 235 4.67 -22.78 15.60
C ALA A 235 3.75 -22.59 16.81
N CYS A 236 4.22 -21.89 17.85
CA CYS A 236 3.46 -21.55 19.04
C CYS A 236 2.34 -20.56 18.70
N ALA A 237 2.63 -19.48 17.97
CA ALA A 237 1.64 -18.52 17.49
C ALA A 237 0.60 -19.16 16.55
N LYS A 238 1.04 -20.15 15.74
CA LYS A 238 0.19 -21.02 14.91
C LYS A 238 -0.64 -22.03 15.70
N ASN A 239 -0.60 -22.11 17.01
CA ASN A 239 -1.47 -23.04 17.73
C ASN A 239 -2.65 -22.28 18.37
N ILE A 240 -3.88 -22.66 17.99
CA ILE A 240 -5.14 -22.03 18.43
C ILE A 240 -5.30 -22.06 19.96
N ALA A 241 -4.71 -23.08 20.60
CA ALA A 241 -4.73 -23.28 22.05
C ALA A 241 -3.64 -22.48 22.79
N THR A 242 -2.73 -21.80 22.08
CA THR A 242 -1.66 -21.03 22.70
C THR A 242 -2.23 -19.82 23.44
N THR A 243 -1.94 -19.77 24.73
CA THR A 243 -2.20 -18.63 25.61
C THR A 243 -1.17 -17.51 25.38
N ARG A 244 -1.51 -16.28 25.76
CA ARG A 244 -0.56 -15.16 25.72
C ARG A 244 0.70 -15.51 26.52
N GLU A 245 0.56 -16.17 27.65
CA GLU A 245 1.64 -16.56 28.55
C GLU A 245 2.58 -17.58 27.89
N GLN A 246 2.03 -18.56 27.17
CA GLN A 246 2.82 -19.51 26.40
C GLN A 246 3.60 -18.82 25.27
N LEU A 247 2.94 -17.94 24.50
CA LEU A 247 3.62 -17.18 23.46
C LEU A 247 4.71 -16.27 24.04
N GLN A 248 4.42 -15.60 25.17
CA GLN A 248 5.39 -14.77 25.89
C GLN A 248 6.60 -15.59 26.36
N SER A 249 6.41 -16.83 26.79
CA SER A 249 7.51 -17.70 27.19
C SER A 249 8.48 -18.03 26.04
N CYS A 250 7.97 -18.08 24.80
CA CYS A 250 8.76 -18.33 23.59
C CYS A 250 9.39 -17.05 23.01
N VAL A 251 8.70 -15.91 23.09
CA VAL A 251 9.19 -14.63 22.53
C VAL A 251 10.15 -13.94 23.52
N GLN A 252 9.85 -14.00 24.82
CA GLN A 252 10.58 -13.38 25.92
C GLN A 252 10.77 -11.85 25.80
N ILE A 253 9.91 -11.19 25.02
CA ILE A 253 9.88 -9.73 24.88
C ILE A 253 8.40 -9.31 24.87
N ASP A 254 7.90 -8.80 25.99
CA ASP A 254 6.46 -8.52 26.18
C ASP A 254 5.85 -7.66 25.08
N LYS A 255 6.53 -6.58 24.68
CA LYS A 255 6.03 -5.68 23.64
C LYS A 255 5.98 -6.36 22.26
N VAL A 256 6.91 -7.27 21.95
CA VAL A 256 6.88 -8.05 20.70
C VAL A 256 5.75 -9.08 20.74
N THR A 257 5.52 -9.72 21.89
CA THR A 257 4.38 -10.64 22.07
C THR A 257 3.05 -9.92 21.89
N ASN A 258 2.89 -8.74 22.48
CA ASN A 258 1.69 -7.93 22.30
C ASN A 258 1.53 -7.53 20.82
N TYR A 259 2.61 -7.12 20.14
CA TYR A 259 2.57 -6.81 18.72
C TYR A 259 2.13 -8.00 17.86
N ILE A 260 2.64 -9.21 18.14
CA ILE A 260 2.24 -10.45 17.46
C ILE A 260 0.74 -10.72 17.64
N ILE A 261 0.20 -10.51 18.85
CA ILE A 261 -1.21 -10.72 19.17
C ILE A 261 -2.09 -9.66 18.51
N GLU A 262 -1.76 -8.38 18.68
CA GLU A 262 -2.51 -7.23 18.15
C GLU A 262 -2.60 -7.27 16.62
N HIS A 263 -1.50 -7.63 15.95
CA HIS A 263 -1.44 -7.74 14.49
C HIS A 263 -1.76 -9.16 13.98
N GLN A 264 -2.19 -10.07 14.85
CA GLN A 264 -2.58 -11.44 14.53
C GLN A 264 -1.54 -12.22 13.70
N LEU A 265 -0.25 -12.00 13.95
CA LEU A 265 0.82 -12.62 13.18
C LEU A 265 0.89 -14.12 13.47
N TRP A 266 0.83 -14.93 12.40
CA TRP A 266 0.85 -16.41 12.44
C TRP A 266 -0.27 -17.05 13.27
N ASN A 267 -1.30 -16.30 13.66
CA ASN A 267 -2.37 -16.80 14.50
C ASN A 267 -3.26 -17.79 13.73
N THR A 268 -3.45 -19.02 14.23
CA THR A 268 -4.40 -19.98 13.64
C THR A 268 -5.87 -19.76 14.00
N ARG A 269 -6.21 -18.96 15.02
CA ARG A 269 -7.57 -18.38 15.11
C ARG A 269 -7.83 -17.48 13.90
N GLY A 270 -6.75 -16.89 13.37
CA GLY A 270 -6.66 -16.20 12.09
C GLY A 270 -6.34 -17.11 10.88
N ASP A 271 -6.02 -18.40 11.04
CA ASP A 271 -5.74 -19.32 9.90
C ASP A 271 -6.95 -20.16 9.49
N ILE A 272 -8.03 -20.17 10.28
CA ILE A 272 -9.35 -20.43 9.70
C ILE A 272 -9.72 -19.28 8.73
N LEU A 273 -9.24 -18.08 9.05
CA LEU A 273 -9.31 -16.86 8.24
C LEU A 273 -8.24 -16.84 7.11
N SER A 274 -7.07 -17.46 7.26
CA SER A 274 -5.95 -17.35 6.30
C SER A 274 -5.82 -18.52 5.32
N ARG A 275 -6.78 -19.47 5.29
CA ARG A 275 -6.96 -20.36 4.14
C ARG A 275 -7.28 -19.51 2.92
N ARG A 276 -6.20 -19.10 2.24
CA ARG A 276 -6.13 -18.14 1.15
C ARG A 276 -6.80 -16.82 1.57
N MET A 277 -6.01 -15.75 1.75
CA MET A 277 -6.44 -14.56 1.03
C MET A 277 -6.62 -15.07 -0.41
N PRO A 278 -7.84 -15.10 -0.97
CA PRO A 278 -7.93 -15.20 -2.41
C PRO A 278 -7.00 -14.09 -2.86
N SER A 279 -6.01 -14.40 -3.70
CA SER A 279 -5.14 -13.37 -4.27
C SER A 279 -5.98 -12.12 -4.54
N LEU A 280 -5.49 -10.90 -4.30
CA LEU A 280 -6.20 -9.64 -4.56
C LEU A 280 -6.95 -9.59 -5.93
N SER A 281 -6.71 -10.57 -6.81
CA SER A 281 -7.52 -10.96 -7.97
C SER A 281 -8.87 -11.68 -7.76
N ILE A 282 -9.39 -11.88 -6.53
CA ILE A 282 -10.69 -12.58 -6.31
C ILE A 282 -11.51 -11.89 -5.19
N PHE A 283 -11.84 -10.62 -5.36
CA PHE A 283 -13.17 -10.21 -4.87
C PHE A 283 -14.20 -10.85 -5.81
N PRO A 284 -15.30 -11.44 -5.29
CA PRO A 284 -16.25 -12.13 -6.14
C PRO A 284 -16.86 -11.14 -7.12
N ASN A 285 -16.70 -11.38 -8.42
CA ASN A 285 -17.32 -10.56 -9.47
C ASN A 285 -18.75 -11.08 -9.75
N ASP A 286 -18.99 -12.36 -9.47
CA ASP A 286 -20.28 -13.04 -9.53
C ASP A 286 -20.61 -13.73 -8.19
N ILE A 287 -21.89 -14.00 -7.92
CA ILE A 287 -22.31 -14.68 -6.70
C ILE A 287 -21.78 -16.12 -6.65
N ASN A 288 -21.59 -16.73 -7.82
CA ASN A 288 -21.02 -18.07 -7.92
C ASN A 288 -19.53 -18.11 -7.54
N ASP A 289 -18.86 -16.95 -7.50
CA ASP A 289 -17.49 -16.85 -6.99
C ASP A 289 -17.46 -16.81 -5.44
N LEU A 290 -18.59 -16.54 -4.77
CA LEU A 290 -18.68 -16.54 -3.32
C LEU A 290 -18.80 -17.98 -2.81
N THR A 291 -17.72 -18.49 -2.21
CA THR A 291 -17.70 -19.80 -1.55
C THR A 291 -17.96 -19.69 -0.05
N SER A 292 -18.33 -20.79 0.62
CA SER A 292 -18.45 -20.83 2.10
C SER A 292 -17.15 -20.43 2.79
N GLU A 293 -16.00 -20.74 2.18
CA GLU A 293 -14.67 -20.36 2.67
C GLU A 293 -14.46 -18.84 2.57
N LEU A 294 -14.83 -18.23 1.43
CA LEU A 294 -14.74 -16.78 1.25
C LEU A 294 -15.71 -16.01 2.16
N LEU A 295 -16.93 -16.53 2.36
CA LEU A 295 -17.89 -15.93 3.29
C LEU A 295 -17.44 -16.07 4.75
N SER A 296 -16.88 -17.21 5.12
CA SER A 296 -16.24 -17.44 6.44
C SER A 296 -15.13 -16.41 6.68
N TYR A 297 -14.31 -16.15 5.65
CA TYR A 297 -13.26 -15.15 5.70
C TYR A 297 -13.81 -13.74 5.98
N MET A 298 -14.77 -13.30 5.16
CA MET A 298 -15.37 -11.96 5.26
C MET A 298 -16.01 -11.70 6.63
N LEU A 299 -16.79 -12.67 7.15
CA LEU A 299 -17.47 -12.54 8.44
C LEU A 299 -16.49 -12.53 9.62
N SER A 300 -15.43 -13.32 9.52
CA SER A 300 -14.44 -13.43 10.58
C SER A 300 -13.60 -12.15 10.71
N ILE A 301 -13.33 -11.44 9.59
CA ILE A 301 -12.72 -10.09 9.62
C ILE A 301 -13.62 -9.09 10.34
N TYR A 302 -14.91 -9.06 9.97
CA TYR A 302 -15.84 -8.07 10.49
C TYR A 302 -16.12 -8.24 11.99
N SER A 303 -16.27 -9.48 12.43
CA SER A 303 -16.57 -9.82 13.84
C SER A 303 -15.34 -9.96 14.73
N ASN A 304 -14.13 -9.89 14.15
CA ASN A 304 -12.86 -10.16 14.83
C ASN A 304 -12.87 -11.49 15.60
N SER A 305 -13.60 -12.49 15.07
CA SER A 305 -13.88 -13.80 15.68
C SER A 305 -13.82 -14.89 14.60
N SER A 306 -13.43 -16.11 14.95
CA SER A 306 -13.41 -17.22 13.99
C SER A 306 -14.83 -17.72 13.70
N ILE A 307 -15.31 -17.47 12.49
CA ILE A 307 -16.63 -17.90 11.99
C ILE A 307 -16.39 -18.86 10.83
N GLN A 308 -16.89 -20.09 10.95
CA GLN A 308 -16.96 -21.03 9.83
C GLN A 308 -18.40 -21.19 9.36
N VAL A 309 -18.63 -20.79 8.11
CA VAL A 309 -19.83 -21.12 7.35
C VAL A 309 -19.61 -22.48 6.68
N GLN A 310 -20.50 -23.43 6.92
CA GLN A 310 -20.52 -24.73 6.25
C GLN A 310 -21.24 -24.62 4.91
N SER A 311 -22.43 -24.03 4.94
CA SER A 311 -23.28 -23.87 3.77
C SER A 311 -24.08 -22.58 3.90
N PHE A 312 -24.53 -22.08 2.76
CA PHE A 312 -25.54 -21.04 2.69
C PHE A 312 -26.28 -21.21 1.37
N LEU A 313 -27.53 -20.78 1.37
CA LEU A 313 -28.29 -20.56 0.16
C LEU A 313 -28.25 -19.08 -0.17
N PHE A 314 -28.38 -18.75 -1.44
CA PHE A 314 -28.52 -17.37 -1.87
C PHE A 314 -29.69 -17.22 -2.81
N GLU A 315 -30.34 -16.07 -2.71
CA GLU A 315 -31.33 -15.61 -3.68
C GLU A 315 -30.98 -14.19 -4.07
N GLN A 316 -31.15 -13.86 -5.34
CA GLN A 316 -30.98 -12.49 -5.78
C GLN A 316 -32.19 -11.68 -5.30
N VAL A 317 -31.96 -10.79 -4.33
CA VAL A 317 -33.03 -9.93 -3.76
C VAL A 317 -33.00 -8.52 -4.35
N GLY A 318 -31.94 -8.18 -5.08
CA GLY A 318 -31.86 -6.94 -5.84
C GLY A 318 -30.91 -7.07 -7.02
N VAL A 319 -31.32 -6.53 -8.16
CA VAL A 319 -30.40 -6.22 -9.25
C VAL A 319 -29.99 -4.77 -9.06
N GLY A 320 -28.80 -4.51 -8.54
CA GLY A 320 -28.27 -3.15 -8.56
C GLY A 320 -27.72 -2.83 -9.93
N THR A 321 -27.92 -1.59 -10.33
CA THR A 321 -27.42 -1.01 -11.57
C THR A 321 -26.11 -0.29 -11.29
N GLY A 322 -25.07 -0.53 -12.10
CA GLY A 322 -23.79 0.15 -11.91
C GLY A 322 -22.99 -0.30 -10.70
N TRP A 323 -22.40 0.66 -9.98
CA TRP A 323 -21.53 0.47 -8.79
C TRP A 323 -22.18 -0.22 -7.61
N ASN A 324 -23.51 -0.32 -7.61
CA ASN A 324 -24.19 -1.09 -6.58
C ASN A 324 -24.11 -2.60 -6.79
N GLY A 325 -23.82 -3.04 -8.02
CA GLY A 325 -23.78 -4.42 -8.46
C GLY A 325 -24.99 -5.25 -8.01
N SER A 326 -24.89 -6.57 -8.05
CA SER A 326 -26.01 -7.42 -7.64
C SER A 326 -26.09 -7.53 -6.12
N ILE A 327 -27.30 -7.48 -5.57
CA ILE A 327 -27.60 -7.68 -4.15
C ILE A 327 -28.19 -9.08 -3.97
N TYR A 328 -27.54 -9.88 -3.14
CA TYR A 328 -27.98 -11.22 -2.79
C TYR A 328 -28.34 -11.28 -1.32
N ARG A 329 -29.44 -11.96 -0.99
CA ARG A 329 -29.67 -12.42 0.37
C ARG A 329 -29.03 -13.78 0.47
N LEU A 330 -28.13 -13.91 1.42
CA LEU A 330 -27.64 -15.20 1.89
C LEU A 330 -28.56 -15.63 3.04
N TYR A 331 -29.09 -16.85 2.99
CA TYR A 331 -30.03 -17.38 3.97
C TYR A 331 -29.77 -18.88 4.18
N HIS A 332 -30.39 -19.47 5.22
CA HIS A 332 -30.03 -20.82 5.69
C HIS A 332 -28.50 -20.96 5.86
N ILE A 333 -27.88 -19.97 6.49
CA ILE A 333 -26.44 -19.99 6.74
C ILE A 333 -26.20 -20.96 7.89
N GLU A 334 -25.53 -22.08 7.59
CA GLU A 334 -25.14 -23.09 8.57
C GLU A 334 -23.74 -22.80 9.05
N TYR A 335 -23.58 -22.66 10.37
CA TYR A 335 -22.29 -22.45 11.01
C TYR A 335 -21.83 -23.70 11.75
N SER A 336 -20.52 -23.89 11.93
CA SER A 336 -20.01 -24.98 12.77
C SER A 336 -20.37 -24.80 14.25
N SER A 337 -20.49 -25.89 15.00
CA SER A 337 -21.05 -25.96 16.36
C SER A 337 -20.33 -25.15 17.45
N ASP A 338 -19.15 -24.60 17.15
CA ASP A 338 -18.34 -23.78 18.07
C ASP A 338 -18.56 -22.27 17.90
N SER A 339 -19.53 -21.88 17.08
CA SER A 339 -19.79 -20.48 16.72
C SER A 339 -20.82 -19.82 17.64
N ILE A 340 -20.58 -18.53 17.93
CA ILE A 340 -21.30 -17.72 18.93
C ILE A 340 -22.81 -17.70 18.64
N ASN A 341 -23.67 -17.87 19.67
CA ASN A 341 -25.14 -17.87 19.56
C ASN A 341 -25.78 -16.61 18.94
N SER A 342 -25.01 -15.58 18.59
CA SER A 342 -25.44 -14.28 18.06
C SER A 342 -25.14 -14.07 16.57
N LEU A 343 -24.76 -15.11 15.82
CA LEU A 343 -24.47 -14.98 14.39
C LEU A 343 -25.73 -14.76 13.54
N PRO A 344 -25.61 -13.96 12.46
CA PRO A 344 -26.75 -13.64 11.61
C PRO A 344 -27.23 -14.86 10.82
N ARG A 345 -28.52 -15.18 10.92
CA ARG A 345 -29.15 -16.27 10.14
C ARG A 345 -29.33 -15.94 8.65
N SER A 346 -29.19 -14.66 8.31
CA SER A 346 -29.23 -14.16 6.94
C SER A 346 -28.33 -12.93 6.81
N LEU A 347 -27.77 -12.73 5.62
CA LEU A 347 -26.88 -11.63 5.27
C LEU A 347 -27.31 -10.99 3.95
N ILE A 348 -26.96 -9.72 3.76
CA ILE A 348 -27.06 -9.04 2.48
C ILE A 348 -25.66 -8.88 1.92
N LEU A 349 -25.40 -9.53 0.78
CA LEU A 349 -24.16 -9.37 0.02
C LEU A 349 -24.38 -8.36 -1.10
N LYS A 350 -23.49 -7.37 -1.20
CA LYS A 350 -23.41 -6.41 -2.30
C LYS A 350 -22.11 -6.67 -3.06
N LEU A 351 -22.20 -7.19 -4.28
CA LEU A 351 -21.03 -7.34 -5.15
C LEU A 351 -20.71 -6.00 -5.83
N SER A 352 -19.43 -5.63 -5.93
CA SER A 352 -19.01 -4.40 -6.60
C SER A 352 -19.08 -4.52 -8.12
N THR A 353 -18.85 -3.40 -8.82
CA THR A 353 -18.67 -3.36 -10.28
C THR A 353 -17.54 -4.27 -10.75
N GLU A 354 -17.73 -4.84 -11.93
CA GLU A 354 -16.74 -5.68 -12.60
C GLU A 354 -15.52 -4.81 -12.96
N ILE A 355 -14.35 -5.17 -12.42
CA ILE A 355 -13.06 -4.58 -12.80
C ILE A 355 -12.28 -5.60 -13.65
N PRO A 356 -11.53 -5.17 -14.67
CA PRO A 356 -10.74 -6.09 -15.49
C PRO A 356 -9.74 -6.83 -14.61
N LYS A 357 -9.60 -8.14 -14.78
CA LYS A 357 -8.57 -8.89 -14.05
C LYS A 357 -7.19 -8.36 -14.42
N CYS A 358 -6.42 -7.95 -13.42
CA CYS A 358 -5.03 -7.53 -13.63
C CYS A 358 -4.12 -8.77 -13.63
N TYR A 359 -3.44 -9.03 -14.76
CA TYR A 359 -2.51 -10.16 -14.92
C TYR A 359 -1.07 -9.81 -14.57
N TYR A 360 -0.61 -8.59 -14.90
CA TYR A 360 0.77 -8.16 -14.67
C TYR A 360 0.87 -6.63 -14.58
N VAL A 361 1.71 -6.12 -13.68
CA VAL A 361 2.03 -4.69 -13.51
C VAL A 361 3.54 -4.58 -13.35
N ASP A 362 4.16 -3.65 -14.06
CA ASP A 362 5.58 -3.35 -13.92
C ASP A 362 5.89 -1.88 -14.29
N ARG A 363 7.00 -1.36 -13.77
CA ARG A 363 7.48 -0.01 -14.08
C ARG A 363 8.96 -0.09 -14.45
N HIS A 364 9.33 0.59 -15.53
CA HIS A 364 10.71 0.58 -15.99
C HIS A 364 11.62 1.22 -14.93
N PRO A 365 12.65 0.52 -14.45
CA PRO A 365 13.42 0.93 -13.27
C PRO A 365 14.18 2.25 -13.46
N GLU A 366 14.64 2.54 -14.67
CA GLU A 366 15.42 3.75 -14.99
C GLU A 366 14.62 4.82 -15.75
N CYS A 367 13.40 4.52 -16.15
CA CYS A 367 12.56 5.41 -16.96
C CYS A 367 11.23 5.60 -16.24
N PRO A 368 11.10 6.58 -15.33
CA PRO A 368 9.91 6.74 -14.51
C PRO A 368 8.61 6.93 -15.32
N ASN A 369 8.71 7.32 -16.60
CA ASN A 369 7.56 7.50 -17.51
C ASN A 369 7.21 6.24 -18.33
N LYS A 370 7.84 5.09 -18.07
CA LYS A 370 7.52 3.83 -18.75
C LYS A 370 6.96 2.83 -17.74
N SER A 371 5.74 2.38 -18.00
CA SER A 371 5.05 1.35 -17.22
C SER A 371 4.39 0.34 -18.15
N LEU A 372 4.24 -0.89 -17.67
CA LEU A 372 3.50 -1.96 -18.34
C LEU A 372 2.34 -2.38 -17.45
N LEU A 373 1.15 -2.44 -18.04
CA LEU A 373 -0.06 -2.96 -17.41
C LEU A 373 -0.67 -4.00 -18.34
N LEU A 374 -0.80 -5.24 -17.87
CA LEU A 374 -1.46 -6.33 -18.58
C LEU A 374 -2.78 -6.66 -17.88
N LEU A 375 -3.89 -6.41 -18.56
CA LEU A 375 -5.24 -6.63 -18.05
C LEU A 375 -5.97 -7.71 -18.86
N GLU A 376 -7.10 -8.16 -18.31
CA GLU A 376 -8.08 -8.98 -18.98
C GLU A 376 -8.50 -8.40 -20.33
N ASP A 377 -8.57 -9.27 -21.34
CA ASP A 377 -9.19 -8.93 -22.61
C ASP A 377 -10.72 -8.93 -22.46
N LEU A 378 -11.27 -7.74 -22.28
CA LEU A 378 -12.71 -7.53 -22.16
C LEU A 378 -13.47 -7.75 -23.48
N SER A 379 -12.80 -7.81 -24.63
CA SER A 379 -13.48 -7.83 -25.95
C SER A 379 -14.37 -9.06 -26.18
N ILE A 380 -14.08 -10.15 -25.46
CA ILE A 380 -14.82 -11.42 -25.51
C ILE A 380 -16.24 -11.23 -24.95
N ASN A 381 -16.35 -10.71 -23.72
CA ASN A 381 -17.61 -10.66 -22.97
C ASN A 381 -18.27 -9.28 -22.98
N TYR A 382 -17.55 -8.25 -23.40
CA TYR A 382 -17.97 -6.86 -23.35
C TYR A 382 -17.83 -6.19 -24.71
N TYR A 383 -18.51 -5.06 -24.86
CA TYR A 383 -18.32 -4.16 -25.99
C TYR A 383 -18.09 -2.73 -25.52
N PRO A 384 -17.22 -1.96 -26.20
CA PRO A 384 -16.95 -0.57 -25.84
C PRO A 384 -18.15 0.32 -26.18
N LEU A 385 -18.50 1.25 -25.29
CA LEU A 385 -19.53 2.26 -25.57
C LEU A 385 -19.03 3.35 -26.53
N GLY A 386 -17.73 3.68 -26.50
CA GLY A 386 -17.11 4.68 -27.37
C GLY A 386 -17.18 4.42 -28.88
N LYS A 387 -17.62 3.23 -29.33
CA LYS A 387 -17.82 2.90 -30.75
C LYS A 387 -19.27 3.01 -31.23
N LYS A 388 -20.21 3.38 -30.36
CA LYS A 388 -21.63 3.51 -30.73
C LYS A 388 -21.92 4.87 -31.36
N GLU A 389 -22.69 4.86 -32.45
CA GLU A 389 -23.22 6.07 -33.11
C GLU A 389 -24.33 6.76 -32.30
N SER A 390 -24.95 6.07 -31.35
CA SER A 390 -25.93 6.64 -30.41
C SER A 390 -25.98 5.83 -29.12
N ILE A 391 -26.32 6.49 -28.01
CA ILE A 391 -26.54 5.84 -26.71
C ILE A 391 -27.97 6.12 -26.28
N GLU A 392 -28.68 5.06 -25.89
CA GLU A 392 -30.05 5.16 -25.41
C GLU A 392 -30.10 5.84 -24.02
N ASP A 393 -31.21 6.52 -23.74
CA ASP A 393 -31.51 7.12 -22.43
C ASP A 393 -31.38 6.13 -21.28
N SER A 394 -31.75 4.87 -21.51
CA SER A 394 -31.58 3.76 -20.56
C SER A 394 -30.12 3.56 -20.13
N THR A 395 -29.19 3.75 -21.06
CA THR A 395 -27.75 3.63 -20.82
C THR A 395 -27.23 4.88 -20.12
N ILE A 396 -27.66 6.09 -20.51
CA ILE A 396 -27.29 7.33 -19.79
C ILE A 396 -27.76 7.26 -18.33
N PHE A 397 -29.00 6.82 -18.10
CA PHE A 397 -29.53 6.57 -16.76
C PHE A 397 -28.61 5.61 -15.98
N LEU A 398 -28.21 4.50 -16.61
CA LEU A 398 -27.31 3.53 -16.00
C LEU A 398 -25.95 4.16 -15.66
N LEU A 399 -25.34 4.93 -16.57
CA LEU A 399 -24.05 5.60 -16.33
C LEU A 399 -24.12 6.59 -15.16
N ILE A 400 -25.15 7.42 -15.13
CA ILE A 400 -25.37 8.42 -14.07
C ILE A 400 -25.68 7.74 -12.74
N ASN A 401 -26.52 6.71 -12.75
CA ASN A 401 -26.78 5.90 -11.56
C ASN A 401 -25.50 5.25 -11.05
N SER A 402 -24.68 4.73 -11.96
CA SER A 402 -23.39 4.15 -11.63
C SER A 402 -22.53 5.17 -10.89
N ILE A 403 -22.12 6.22 -11.58
CA ILE A 403 -21.12 7.16 -11.05
C ILE A 403 -21.66 7.92 -9.83
N GLY A 404 -22.96 8.23 -9.80
CA GLY A 404 -23.61 8.85 -8.65
C GLY A 404 -23.57 7.99 -7.38
N CYS A 405 -23.67 6.66 -7.51
CA CYS A 405 -23.54 5.77 -6.35
C CYS A 405 -22.11 5.75 -5.80
N LEU A 406 -21.09 5.74 -6.68
CA LEU A 406 -19.69 5.87 -6.26
C LEU A 406 -19.48 7.20 -5.52
N HIS A 407 -19.97 8.30 -6.09
CA HIS A 407 -19.81 9.63 -5.51
C HIS A 407 -20.49 9.75 -4.15
N ALA A 408 -21.67 9.16 -3.97
CA ALA A 408 -22.37 9.17 -2.70
C ALA A 408 -21.62 8.38 -1.62
N GLU A 409 -21.07 7.20 -1.96
CA GLU A 409 -20.32 6.35 -1.04
C GLU A 409 -19.11 7.08 -0.44
N PHE A 410 -18.40 7.84 -1.28
CA PHE A 410 -17.19 8.57 -0.88
C PHE A 410 -17.42 10.04 -0.57
N PHE A 411 -18.67 10.49 -0.49
CA PHE A 411 -19.02 11.89 -0.32
C PHE A 411 -18.50 12.46 1.01
N ASN A 412 -17.67 13.49 0.93
CA ASN A 412 -16.94 14.10 2.04
C ASN A 412 -16.24 13.07 2.96
N TYR A 413 -15.86 11.91 2.41
CA TYR A 413 -15.40 10.80 3.22
C TYR A 413 -14.05 11.12 3.90
N PRO A 414 -13.94 11.08 5.24
CA PRO A 414 -12.74 11.56 5.94
C PRO A 414 -11.46 10.79 5.59
N LEU A 415 -11.57 9.51 5.22
CA LEU A 415 -10.41 8.71 4.85
C LEU A 415 -9.70 9.26 3.60
N LEU A 416 -10.41 9.90 2.66
CA LEU A 416 -9.80 10.52 1.47
C LEU A 416 -8.83 11.67 1.80
N LYS A 417 -8.78 12.14 3.05
CA LYS A 417 -7.85 13.17 3.54
C LYS A 417 -6.74 12.61 4.45
N LYS A 418 -6.70 11.29 4.70
CA LYS A 418 -5.68 10.64 5.54
C LYS A 418 -4.46 10.21 4.72
N ASP A 419 -3.35 9.95 5.42
CA ASP A 419 -2.07 9.57 4.82
C ASP A 419 -2.12 8.37 3.86
N LEU A 420 -3.06 7.45 4.11
CA LEU A 420 -3.30 6.29 3.25
C LEU A 420 -3.64 6.66 1.79
N PHE A 421 -4.24 7.83 1.58
CA PHE A 421 -4.65 8.34 0.26
C PHE A 421 -3.83 9.57 -0.19
N ASN A 422 -2.64 9.80 0.38
CA ASN A 422 -1.76 10.90 -0.05
C ASN A 422 -1.29 10.78 -1.51
N TRP A 423 -1.38 9.57 -2.10
CA TRP A 423 -1.10 9.34 -3.52
C TRP A 423 -2.22 9.82 -4.44
N LEU A 424 -3.46 9.98 -3.93
CA LEU A 424 -4.61 10.39 -4.73
C LEU A 424 -4.53 11.91 -4.98
N PRO A 425 -4.38 12.36 -6.24
CA PRO A 425 -4.29 13.78 -6.52
C PRO A 425 -5.60 14.50 -6.20
N THR A 426 -5.52 15.82 -6.10
CA THR A 426 -6.70 16.68 -5.98
C THR A 426 -6.97 17.34 -7.32
N LEU A 427 -8.20 17.77 -7.59
CA LEU A 427 -8.46 18.55 -8.80
C LEU A 427 -7.52 19.77 -8.89
N ASN A 428 -7.26 20.43 -7.76
CA ASN A 428 -6.34 21.56 -7.67
C ASN A 428 -4.88 21.25 -8.07
N SER A 429 -4.40 19.99 -7.98
CA SER A 429 -3.03 19.67 -8.41
C SER A 429 -2.81 19.86 -9.91
N THR A 430 -3.89 19.89 -10.68
CA THR A 430 -3.84 20.10 -12.13
C THR A 430 -3.96 21.56 -12.55
N VAL A 431 -4.36 22.47 -11.64
CA VAL A 431 -4.75 23.86 -11.95
C VAL A 431 -3.71 24.64 -12.74
N LYS A 432 -2.42 24.43 -12.48
CA LYS A 432 -1.32 25.11 -13.18
C LYS A 432 -1.29 24.75 -14.67
N HIS A 433 -1.50 23.48 -14.98
CA HIS A 433 -1.57 23.00 -16.35
C HIS A 433 -2.80 23.59 -17.05
N TYR A 434 -3.96 23.56 -16.38
CA TYR A 434 -5.21 24.13 -16.88
C TYR A 434 -5.10 25.63 -17.19
N HIS A 435 -4.58 26.40 -16.25
CA HIS A 435 -4.38 27.83 -16.40
C HIS A 435 -3.42 28.17 -17.55
N TYR A 436 -2.33 27.41 -17.70
CA TYR A 436 -1.32 27.65 -18.73
C TYR A 436 -1.88 27.50 -20.16
N GLU A 437 -2.48 26.36 -20.52
CA GLU A 437 -2.98 26.20 -21.90
C GLU A 437 -4.14 27.15 -22.22
N TYR A 438 -5.02 27.40 -21.24
CA TYR A 438 -6.12 28.35 -21.43
C TYR A 438 -5.59 29.77 -21.68
N SER A 439 -4.54 30.17 -20.96
CA SER A 439 -3.83 31.43 -21.19
C SER A 439 -3.20 31.50 -22.58
N LEU A 440 -2.68 30.39 -23.11
CA LEU A 440 -2.17 30.37 -24.49
C LEU A 440 -3.27 30.62 -25.51
N LYS A 441 -4.44 29.98 -25.34
CA LYS A 441 -5.56 30.09 -26.28
C LYS A 441 -6.24 31.44 -26.25
N ILE A 442 -6.45 32.03 -25.07
CA ILE A 442 -7.08 33.36 -24.96
C ILE A 442 -6.18 34.48 -25.51
N ASN A 443 -4.87 34.24 -25.60
CA ASN A 443 -3.90 35.18 -26.18
C ASN A 443 -3.71 34.99 -27.69
N ASP A 444 -4.31 33.94 -28.27
CA ASP A 444 -4.34 33.73 -29.72
C ASP A 444 -5.39 34.66 -30.35
N LYS A 445 -4.91 35.61 -31.17
CA LYS A 445 -5.75 36.62 -31.81
C LYS A 445 -6.78 36.01 -32.77
N GLU A 446 -6.41 34.99 -33.52
CA GLU A 446 -7.30 34.35 -34.50
C GLU A 446 -8.42 33.60 -33.77
N PHE A 447 -8.05 32.86 -32.71
CA PHE A 447 -9.02 32.18 -31.85
C PHE A 447 -10.00 33.18 -31.22
N MET A 448 -9.51 34.29 -30.67
CA MET A 448 -10.35 35.28 -29.99
C MET A 448 -11.29 36.02 -30.94
N GLN A 449 -10.82 36.40 -32.12
CA GLN A 449 -11.68 37.01 -33.16
C GLN A 449 -12.76 36.04 -33.62
N LEU A 450 -12.39 34.78 -33.84
CA LEU A 450 -13.36 33.76 -34.23
C LEU A 450 -14.38 33.50 -33.13
N LEU A 451 -13.95 33.39 -31.87
CA LEU A 451 -14.85 33.18 -30.73
C LEU A 451 -15.82 34.35 -30.57
N GLU A 452 -15.32 35.59 -30.59
CA GLU A 452 -16.14 36.81 -30.52
C GLU A 452 -17.21 36.85 -31.61
N SER A 453 -16.87 36.43 -32.83
CA SER A 453 -17.81 36.41 -33.96
C SER A 453 -18.91 35.34 -33.85
N ARG A 454 -18.80 34.40 -32.89
CA ARG A 454 -19.64 33.19 -32.83
C ARG A 454 -20.38 33.01 -31.50
N VAL A 455 -20.09 33.84 -30.49
CA VAL A 455 -20.76 33.81 -29.19
C VAL A 455 -21.34 35.18 -28.85
N SER A 456 -22.30 35.22 -27.95
CA SER A 456 -22.89 36.43 -27.40
C SER A 456 -21.85 37.26 -26.64
N SER A 457 -22.08 38.57 -26.55
CA SER A 457 -21.16 39.47 -25.83
C SER A 457 -20.93 39.03 -24.38
N LYS A 458 -21.96 38.49 -23.72
CA LYS A 458 -21.87 37.98 -22.33
C LYS A 458 -21.02 36.70 -22.27
N ALA A 459 -21.19 35.77 -23.22
CA ALA A 459 -20.38 34.56 -23.33
C ALA A 459 -18.90 34.87 -23.60
N PHE A 460 -18.63 35.85 -24.48
CA PHE A 460 -17.27 36.29 -24.77
C PHE A 460 -16.58 36.91 -23.54
N ILE A 461 -17.32 37.69 -22.74
CA ILE A 461 -16.81 38.23 -21.47
C ILE A 461 -16.48 37.09 -20.49
N TYR A 462 -17.36 36.09 -20.36
CA TYR A 462 -17.11 34.94 -19.49
C TYR A 462 -15.86 34.15 -19.89
N ALA A 463 -15.66 33.92 -21.19
CA ALA A 463 -14.44 33.28 -21.69
C ALA A 463 -13.17 34.06 -21.29
N LYS A 464 -13.18 35.39 -21.39
CA LYS A 464 -12.03 36.23 -20.97
C LYS A 464 -11.79 36.18 -19.47
N LEU A 465 -12.84 36.25 -18.66
CA LEU A 465 -12.74 36.26 -17.19
C LEU A 465 -12.32 34.90 -16.63
N LEU A 466 -12.55 33.82 -17.36
CA LEU A 466 -12.26 32.47 -16.87
C LEU A 466 -10.77 32.28 -16.53
N VAL A 467 -9.86 32.84 -17.33
CA VAL A 467 -8.39 32.75 -17.10
C VAL A 467 -8.04 33.15 -15.66
N THR A 468 -8.56 34.29 -15.21
CA THR A 468 -8.29 34.84 -13.88
C THR A 468 -9.03 34.13 -12.76
N ASN A 469 -10.09 33.37 -13.07
CA ASN A 469 -10.95 32.71 -12.09
C ASN A 469 -10.73 31.19 -11.96
N ILE A 470 -10.01 30.55 -12.89
CA ILE A 470 -9.67 29.12 -12.86
C ILE A 470 -9.13 28.68 -11.48
N PRO A 471 -8.16 29.37 -10.86
CA PRO A 471 -7.64 28.94 -9.56
C PRO A 471 -8.70 28.89 -8.45
N ASN A 472 -9.56 29.91 -8.38
CA ASN A 472 -10.60 30.00 -7.36
C ASN A 472 -11.68 28.94 -7.57
N ILE A 473 -12.06 28.70 -8.83
CA ILE A 473 -13.02 27.66 -9.21
C ILE A 473 -12.50 26.28 -8.81
N PHE A 474 -11.26 25.94 -9.17
CA PHE A 474 -10.65 24.65 -8.85
C PHE A 474 -10.50 24.44 -7.34
N GLN A 475 -10.11 25.47 -6.59
CA GLN A 475 -10.03 25.40 -5.14
C GLN A 475 -11.41 25.10 -4.53
N LYS A 476 -12.44 25.85 -4.91
CA LYS A 476 -13.82 25.66 -4.41
C LYS A 476 -14.30 24.23 -4.65
N LEU A 477 -14.11 23.72 -5.87
CA LEU A 477 -14.56 22.39 -6.29
C LEU A 477 -13.68 21.24 -5.76
N THR A 478 -12.48 21.55 -5.26
CA THR A 478 -11.61 20.58 -4.58
C THR A 478 -12.02 20.41 -3.12
N ASP A 479 -12.37 21.51 -2.46
CA ASP A 479 -12.59 21.54 -1.02
C ASP A 479 -14.05 21.26 -0.63
N GLN A 480 -15.00 21.67 -1.46
CA GLN A 480 -16.43 21.51 -1.22
C GLN A 480 -16.99 20.30 -1.97
N TYR A 481 -17.88 19.57 -1.28
CA TYR A 481 -18.62 18.44 -1.85
C TYR A 481 -17.71 17.40 -2.52
N TYR A 482 -16.52 17.20 -1.97
CA TYR A 482 -15.53 16.32 -2.56
C TYR A 482 -15.92 14.85 -2.39
N THR A 483 -15.49 14.04 -3.34
CA THR A 483 -15.65 12.59 -3.35
C THR A 483 -14.48 11.97 -4.12
N LEU A 484 -14.49 10.64 -4.27
CA LEU A 484 -13.63 9.96 -5.23
C LEU A 484 -14.22 10.14 -6.64
N SER A 485 -13.51 10.86 -7.50
CA SER A 485 -13.88 11.05 -8.90
C SER A 485 -13.02 10.19 -9.82
N HIS A 486 -13.62 9.74 -10.93
CA HIS A 486 -12.91 9.06 -12.00
C HIS A 486 -11.95 10.01 -12.73
N GLY A 487 -12.36 11.27 -12.96
CA GLY A 487 -11.52 12.33 -13.56
C GLY A 487 -11.45 12.30 -15.08
N ASP A 488 -11.79 11.18 -15.71
CA ASP A 488 -11.99 11.05 -17.17
C ASP A 488 -13.19 10.13 -17.49
N PHE A 489 -14.37 10.44 -16.95
CA PHE A 489 -15.58 9.61 -17.12
C PHE A 489 -16.22 9.80 -18.51
N SER A 490 -15.49 9.40 -19.54
CA SER A 490 -15.91 9.38 -20.93
C SER A 490 -16.46 8.00 -21.31
N ILE A 491 -17.42 7.94 -22.26
CA ILE A 491 -17.93 6.68 -22.83
C ILE A 491 -16.83 5.80 -23.45
N ASN A 492 -15.69 6.40 -23.83
CA ASN A 492 -14.54 5.68 -24.37
C ASN A 492 -13.89 4.78 -23.31
N ASN A 493 -14.05 5.14 -22.04
CA ASN A 493 -13.49 4.45 -20.88
C ASN A 493 -14.49 3.46 -20.26
N ILE A 494 -15.56 3.11 -20.98
CA ILE A 494 -16.66 2.29 -20.49
C ILE A 494 -16.97 1.14 -21.44
N TYR A 495 -16.98 -0.07 -20.88
CA TYR A 495 -17.38 -1.30 -21.55
C TYR A 495 -18.68 -1.81 -20.92
N MET A 496 -19.55 -2.36 -21.76
CA MET A 496 -20.83 -2.92 -21.33
C MET A 496 -20.86 -4.41 -21.61
N ARG A 497 -21.34 -5.21 -20.66
CA ARG A 497 -21.38 -6.66 -20.79
C ARG A 497 -22.41 -7.06 -21.84
N ARG A 498 -22.05 -7.94 -22.78
CA ARG A 498 -22.89 -8.35 -23.92
C ARG A 498 -24.21 -9.00 -23.47
N ASN A 499 -24.14 -9.86 -22.47
CA ASN A 499 -25.29 -10.66 -22.01
C ASN A 499 -26.03 -10.02 -20.82
N GLN A 500 -25.54 -8.89 -20.29
CA GLN A 500 -26.11 -8.18 -19.13
C GLN A 500 -25.86 -6.68 -19.28
N SER A 501 -26.69 -5.98 -20.04
CA SER A 501 -26.52 -4.56 -20.39
C SER A 501 -26.52 -3.59 -19.20
N TYR A 502 -26.90 -4.03 -17.99
CA TYR A 502 -26.82 -3.22 -16.76
C TYR A 502 -25.47 -3.34 -16.04
N ARG A 503 -24.56 -4.20 -16.51
CA ARG A 503 -23.21 -4.36 -15.96
C ARG A 503 -22.18 -3.63 -16.82
N LEU A 504 -21.46 -2.74 -16.15
CA LEU A 504 -20.46 -1.87 -16.74
C LEU A 504 -19.08 -2.15 -16.14
N VAL A 505 -18.07 -2.05 -16.99
CA VAL A 505 -16.66 -2.00 -16.61
C VAL A 505 -16.14 -0.62 -16.97
N ILE A 506 -15.65 0.10 -15.96
CA ILE A 506 -15.04 1.42 -16.11
C ILE A 506 -13.53 1.25 -15.90
N PHE A 507 -12.74 1.68 -16.87
CA PHE A 507 -11.29 1.54 -16.86
C PHE A 507 -10.62 2.89 -17.10
N ASP A 508 -9.29 2.92 -17.08
CA ASP A 508 -8.49 4.15 -17.19
C ASP A 508 -8.67 5.13 -16.01
N TRP A 509 -8.38 4.63 -14.80
CA TRP A 509 -8.41 5.40 -13.55
C TRP A 509 -7.19 6.31 -13.35
N GLN A 510 -6.37 6.55 -14.39
CA GLN A 510 -5.11 7.29 -14.25
C GLN A 510 -5.32 8.76 -13.86
N THR A 511 -6.50 9.31 -14.12
CA THR A 511 -6.90 10.68 -13.79
C THR A 511 -7.75 10.78 -12.53
N CYS A 512 -7.92 9.67 -11.80
CA CYS A 512 -8.75 9.66 -10.60
C CYS A 512 -8.23 10.65 -9.57
N CYS A 513 -9.14 11.37 -8.94
CA CYS A 513 -8.77 12.44 -8.03
C CYS A 513 -9.84 12.67 -6.95
N ARG A 514 -9.43 13.35 -5.89
CA ARG A 514 -10.35 13.93 -4.92
C ARG A 514 -10.88 15.26 -5.44
N ALA A 515 -12.16 15.29 -5.77
CA ALA A 515 -12.83 16.44 -6.40
C ALA A 515 -14.35 16.39 -6.17
N ASN A 516 -15.06 17.47 -6.49
CA ASN A 516 -16.51 17.43 -6.67
C ASN A 516 -16.86 16.44 -7.80
N GLY A 517 -17.64 15.40 -7.48
CA GLY A 517 -17.97 14.32 -8.40
C GLY A 517 -18.73 14.76 -9.66
N LEU A 518 -19.29 15.98 -9.68
CA LEU A 518 -19.91 16.52 -10.90
C LEU A 518 -18.95 16.63 -12.08
N ILE A 519 -17.64 16.63 -11.85
CA ILE A 519 -16.66 16.61 -12.95
C ILE A 519 -16.91 15.42 -13.90
N ASP A 520 -17.22 14.24 -13.36
CA ASP A 520 -17.49 13.06 -14.18
C ASP A 520 -18.82 13.17 -14.94
N VAL A 521 -19.84 13.81 -14.35
CA VAL A 521 -21.13 14.08 -15.00
C VAL A 521 -20.97 15.10 -16.13
N VAL A 522 -20.15 16.13 -15.92
CA VAL A 522 -19.79 17.11 -16.96
C VAL A 522 -19.05 16.43 -18.10
N PHE A 523 -18.02 15.64 -17.80
CA PHE A 523 -17.26 14.90 -18.82
C PHE A 523 -18.17 13.98 -19.64
N LEU A 524 -19.05 13.23 -18.98
CA LEU A 524 -19.98 12.36 -19.66
C LEU A 524 -20.88 13.16 -20.62
N LEU A 525 -21.60 14.18 -20.13
CA LEU A 525 -22.60 14.90 -20.92
C LEU A 525 -21.99 15.78 -22.02
N ARG A 526 -20.79 16.32 -21.79
CA ARG A 526 -20.16 17.29 -22.69
C ARG A 526 -19.14 16.68 -23.65
N LEU A 527 -18.54 15.52 -23.35
CA LEU A 527 -17.73 14.75 -24.33
C LEU A 527 -18.58 13.87 -25.24
N PHE A 528 -19.80 13.55 -24.86
CA PHE A 528 -20.74 12.85 -25.73
C PHE A 528 -20.99 13.70 -26.99
N ASP A 529 -20.61 13.21 -28.18
CA ASP A 529 -21.13 13.71 -29.46
C ASP A 529 -22.42 12.93 -29.75
N ASN A 530 -23.32 13.54 -30.52
CA ASN A 530 -24.57 12.98 -31.09
C ASN A 530 -25.85 13.59 -30.49
N ASP A 531 -26.59 14.22 -31.41
CA ASP A 531 -27.88 14.90 -31.26
C ASP A 531 -29.09 13.94 -31.28
N GLN A 532 -28.87 12.64 -31.09
CA GLN A 532 -29.94 11.65 -31.16
C GLN A 532 -30.14 10.98 -29.80
N ALA A 533 -31.28 11.31 -29.18
CA ALA A 533 -31.81 10.81 -27.91
C ALA A 533 -30.86 10.97 -26.71
N ARG A 534 -30.97 12.13 -26.04
CA ARG A 534 -30.41 12.33 -24.70
C ARG A 534 -31.54 12.61 -23.73
N LEU A 535 -31.46 12.01 -22.54
CA LEU A 535 -32.09 12.54 -21.34
C LEU A 535 -31.69 14.03 -21.23
N PRO A 536 -32.65 14.96 -21.18
CA PRO A 536 -32.37 16.38 -21.02
C PRO A 536 -31.46 16.62 -19.81
N GLU A 537 -30.47 17.49 -19.96
CA GLU A 537 -29.50 17.81 -18.92
C GLU A 537 -30.14 18.10 -17.54
N PRO A 538 -31.24 18.89 -17.44
CA PRO A 538 -31.92 19.08 -16.16
C PRO A 538 -32.42 17.79 -15.51
N GLN A 539 -32.90 16.83 -16.32
CA GLN A 539 -33.36 15.53 -15.83
C GLN A 539 -32.20 14.66 -15.37
N VAL A 540 -31.04 14.75 -16.03
CA VAL A 540 -29.82 14.05 -15.61
C VAL A 540 -29.32 14.59 -14.26
N LEU A 541 -29.31 15.90 -14.07
CA LEU A 541 -28.91 16.52 -12.80
C LEU A 541 -29.89 16.20 -11.66
N GLU A 542 -31.19 16.17 -11.96
CA GLU A 542 -32.20 15.69 -11.00
C GLU A 542 -32.01 14.23 -10.63
N LEU A 543 -31.72 13.37 -11.61
CA LEU A 543 -31.41 11.96 -11.37
C LEU A 543 -30.18 11.83 -10.47
N TYR A 544 -29.09 12.52 -10.81
CA TYR A 544 -27.86 12.53 -10.02
C TYR A 544 -28.13 12.96 -8.56
N HIS A 545 -28.84 14.07 -8.36
CA HIS A 545 -29.25 14.53 -7.02
C HIS A 545 -30.10 13.48 -6.29
N ARG A 546 -31.11 12.89 -6.94
CA ARG A 546 -31.96 11.85 -6.33
C ARG A 546 -31.14 10.63 -5.91
N ILE A 547 -30.12 10.25 -6.67
CA ILE A 547 -29.19 9.17 -6.31
C ILE A 547 -28.41 9.57 -5.06
N LEU A 548 -27.76 10.75 -5.06
CA LEU A 548 -27.01 11.22 -3.89
C LEU A 548 -27.87 11.22 -2.60
N VAL A 549 -29.08 11.77 -2.67
CA VAL A 549 -30.03 11.80 -1.55
C VAL A 549 -30.43 10.39 -1.11
N LYS A 550 -30.70 9.48 -2.05
CA LYS A 550 -31.04 8.08 -1.76
C LYS A 550 -29.93 7.37 -0.98
N TYR A 551 -28.68 7.77 -1.16
CA TYR A 551 -27.51 7.22 -0.47
C TYR A 551 -27.04 8.07 0.73
N GLY A 552 -27.87 9.01 1.20
CA GLY A 552 -27.64 9.72 2.47
C GLY A 552 -26.91 11.06 2.35
N VAL A 553 -26.64 11.55 1.13
CA VAL A 553 -26.07 12.89 0.94
C VAL A 553 -27.20 13.93 0.97
N LEU A 554 -27.32 14.64 2.09
CA LEU A 554 -28.43 15.60 2.33
C LEU A 554 -28.00 17.07 2.23
N ASN A 555 -26.70 17.35 2.27
CA ASN A 555 -26.13 18.70 2.33
C ASN A 555 -25.62 19.23 0.98
N TYR A 556 -26.07 18.63 -0.13
CA TYR A 556 -25.75 19.07 -1.49
C TYR A 556 -27.03 19.10 -2.33
N ASP A 557 -27.75 20.22 -2.26
CA ASP A 557 -29.06 20.37 -2.88
C ASP A 557 -28.97 20.51 -4.42
N LEU A 558 -30.12 20.34 -5.08
CA LEU A 558 -30.24 20.43 -6.53
C LEU A 558 -29.83 21.80 -7.11
N SER A 559 -30.03 22.89 -6.37
CA SER A 559 -29.66 24.24 -6.84
C SER A 559 -28.14 24.40 -6.86
N SER A 560 -27.47 23.93 -5.81
CA SER A 560 -26.01 23.85 -5.69
C SER A 560 -25.43 22.92 -6.77
N ILE A 561 -26.03 21.76 -7.01
CA ILE A 561 -25.63 20.84 -8.09
C ILE A 561 -25.72 21.51 -9.46
N ARG A 562 -26.82 22.21 -9.75
CA ARG A 562 -26.98 22.93 -11.04
C ARG A 562 -25.91 24.01 -11.17
N HIS A 563 -25.68 24.79 -10.12
CA HIS A 563 -24.67 25.85 -10.13
C HIS A 563 -23.26 25.29 -10.34
N ASP A 564 -22.89 24.24 -9.60
CA ASP A 564 -21.58 23.60 -9.69
C ASP A 564 -21.38 22.88 -11.03
N TYR A 565 -22.44 22.31 -11.63
CA TYR A 565 -22.39 21.69 -12.96
C TYR A 565 -21.97 22.70 -14.04
N TYR A 566 -22.64 23.86 -14.11
CA TYR A 566 -22.28 24.91 -15.08
C TYR A 566 -20.93 25.55 -14.73
N THR A 567 -20.58 25.63 -13.44
CA THR A 567 -19.26 26.11 -13.00
C THR A 567 -18.14 25.16 -13.43
N LEU A 568 -18.33 23.85 -13.36
CA LEU A 568 -17.38 22.82 -13.79
C LEU A 568 -17.30 22.69 -15.32
N ALA A 569 -18.38 23.01 -16.05
CA ALA A 569 -18.38 23.05 -17.51
C ALA A 569 -17.37 24.07 -18.07
N LEU A 570 -17.07 25.14 -17.30
CA LEU A 570 -16.09 26.17 -17.69
C LEU A 570 -14.64 25.63 -17.75
N PRO A 571 -14.06 25.08 -16.66
CA PRO A 571 -12.80 24.34 -16.70
C PRO A 571 -12.74 23.24 -17.75
N PHE A 572 -13.85 22.51 -17.96
CA PHE A 572 -13.90 21.42 -18.92
C PHE A 572 -13.64 21.87 -20.37
N MET A 573 -13.96 23.12 -20.73
CA MET A 573 -13.60 23.68 -22.05
C MET A 573 -12.09 23.56 -22.34
N PHE A 574 -11.24 23.51 -21.32
CA PHE A 574 -9.81 23.26 -21.48
C PHE A 574 -9.50 21.92 -22.15
N VAL A 575 -10.17 20.83 -21.75
CA VAL A 575 -9.92 19.49 -22.30
C VAL A 575 -10.20 19.49 -23.80
N LEU A 576 -11.24 20.23 -24.20
CA LEU A 576 -11.52 20.47 -25.61
C LEU A 576 -10.40 21.28 -26.25
N LEU A 577 -10.01 22.41 -25.66
CA LEU A 577 -9.00 23.36 -26.17
C LEU A 577 -7.58 22.78 -26.34
N SER A 578 -7.12 21.95 -25.39
CA SER A 578 -5.79 21.32 -25.40
C SER A 578 -5.68 20.24 -26.48
N SER A 579 -6.80 19.63 -26.88
CA SER A 579 -6.88 18.64 -27.95
C SER A 579 -7.13 19.22 -29.36
N LEU A 580 -7.19 20.56 -29.50
CA LEU A 580 -7.43 21.22 -30.80
C LEU A 580 -6.15 21.38 -31.62
N LYS A 581 -6.09 20.70 -32.77
CA LYS A 581 -5.34 21.22 -33.94
C LYS A 581 -6.16 22.33 -34.62
N PRO A 582 -5.54 23.28 -35.34
CA PRO A 582 -6.15 24.56 -35.73
C PRO A 582 -7.53 24.41 -36.41
N LEU A 583 -8.57 24.80 -35.66
CA LEU A 583 -9.90 25.28 -36.05
C LEU A 583 -10.45 24.82 -37.42
N LYS A 584 -10.77 23.53 -37.55
CA LYS A 584 -11.59 23.01 -38.67
C LYS A 584 -12.74 22.08 -38.27
N ASP A 585 -13.04 21.89 -36.98
CA ASP A 585 -13.80 20.72 -36.52
C ASP A 585 -14.84 20.98 -35.40
N SER A 586 -15.80 20.05 -35.28
CA SER A 586 -16.99 20.05 -34.39
C SER A 586 -16.75 20.50 -32.94
N LYS A 587 -15.53 20.30 -32.43
CA LYS A 587 -15.10 20.69 -31.08
C LYS A 587 -15.21 22.19 -30.80
N PHE A 588 -15.03 23.08 -31.78
CA PHE A 588 -15.17 24.53 -31.56
C PHE A 588 -16.64 24.94 -31.34
N ASN A 589 -17.56 24.31 -32.07
CA ASN A 589 -19.00 24.52 -31.86
C ASN A 589 -19.43 24.08 -30.45
N ARG A 590 -18.80 23.05 -29.87
CA ARG A 590 -19.07 22.64 -28.48
C ARG A 590 -18.63 23.69 -27.46
N ILE A 591 -17.50 24.36 -27.68
CA ILE A 591 -17.04 25.46 -26.82
C ILE A 591 -18.05 26.61 -26.84
N ILE A 592 -18.53 26.97 -28.04
CA ILE A 592 -19.60 27.98 -28.22
C ILE A 592 -20.85 27.56 -27.42
N MET A 593 -21.32 26.33 -27.61
CA MET A 593 -22.51 25.82 -26.94
C MET A 593 -22.38 25.85 -25.41
N ILE A 594 -21.24 25.41 -24.86
CA ILE A 594 -21.00 25.44 -23.41
C ILE A 594 -21.06 26.88 -22.88
N LEU A 595 -20.39 27.82 -23.53
CA LEU A 595 -20.38 29.22 -23.11
C LEU A 595 -21.80 29.83 -23.12
N GLU A 596 -22.57 29.57 -24.18
CA GLU A 596 -23.93 30.09 -24.29
C GLU A 596 -24.89 29.44 -23.30
N ASP A 597 -24.75 28.14 -23.04
CA ASP A 597 -25.55 27.44 -22.02
C ASP A 597 -25.33 28.06 -20.64
N ILE A 598 -24.09 28.40 -20.29
CA ILE A 598 -23.76 29.04 -19.02
C ILE A 598 -24.37 30.44 -18.93
N VAL A 599 -24.33 31.22 -20.02
CA VAL A 599 -25.00 32.53 -20.08
C VAL A 599 -26.50 32.39 -19.90
N ASN A 600 -27.12 31.43 -20.59
CA ASN A 600 -28.55 31.16 -20.50
C ASN A 600 -28.95 30.72 -19.08
N TYR A 601 -28.15 29.86 -18.45
CA TYR A 601 -28.36 29.46 -17.06
C TYR A 601 -28.32 30.65 -16.10
N GLN A 602 -27.30 31.51 -16.21
CA GLN A 602 -27.19 32.70 -15.36
C GLN A 602 -28.38 33.65 -15.57
N ASN A 603 -28.76 33.91 -16.82
CA ASN A 603 -29.92 34.76 -17.13
C ASN A 603 -31.23 34.21 -16.53
N ASN A 604 -31.37 32.90 -16.42
CA ASN A 604 -32.54 32.27 -15.82
C ASN A 604 -32.53 32.39 -14.29
N ILE A 605 -31.37 32.30 -13.63
CA ILE A 605 -31.25 32.61 -12.19
C ILE A 605 -31.64 34.07 -11.94
N ASP A 606 -31.06 35.00 -12.68
CA ASP A 606 -31.28 36.44 -12.51
C ASP A 606 -32.76 36.84 -12.68
N LYS A 607 -33.54 36.06 -13.45
CA LYS A 607 -34.99 36.26 -13.66
C LYS A 607 -35.87 35.64 -12.57
N HIS A 608 -35.38 34.65 -11.84
CA HIS A 608 -36.12 33.97 -10.76
C HIS A 608 -35.84 34.58 -9.38
N GLU A 609 -34.78 35.38 -9.24
CA GLU A 609 -34.47 36.17 -8.04
C GLU A 609 -35.06 37.59 -8.06
N GLN A 610 -35.78 37.96 -9.14
CA GLN A 610 -36.64 39.14 -9.25
C GLN A 610 -38.10 38.75 -9.01
#